data_AF-A0A2N0X5R2-F1
#
_entry.id   AF-A0A2N0X5R2-F1
#
_cell.length_a   1.000
_cell.length_b   1.000
_cell.length_c   1.000
_cell.angle_alpha   90.00
_cell.angle_beta   90.00
_cell.angle_gamma   90.00
#
_symmetry.space_group_name_H-M   'P 1'
#
loop_
_entity.id
_entity.type
_entity.pdbx_description
1 polymer ?
#
loop_
_entity_poly.entity_id
_entity_poly.type
_entity_poly.pdbx_seq_one_letter_code
_entity_poly.pdbx_strand_id
1 'polypeptide(L)'
;MAVGLTLTTVVFLSGSYRALTEQGGPAAVALVAATALLPLAAWLLRGLSRWPYICALYAGYVALAGLHTLVLRPGEWSWSALSWKLTLLGALVLGTAMERASEGRSARESQEP
;
A
#
# COMPACT_ATOMS: atom_id res chain seq x y z
N MET A 1 -15.58 4.42 -2.17
CA MET A 1 -14.61 4.67 -1.07
C MET A 1 -14.68 3.63 0.05
N ALA A 2 -15.87 3.14 0.44
CA ALA A 2 -16.00 2.12 1.50
C ALA A 2 -15.16 0.86 1.26
N VAL A 3 -15.13 0.33 0.03
CA VAL A 3 -14.41 -0.92 -0.31
C VAL A 3 -12.91 -0.86 -0.01
N GLY A 4 -12.26 0.29 -0.22
CA GLY A 4 -10.82 0.45 0.05
C GLY A 4 -10.51 0.39 1.54
N LEU A 5 -11.36 1.03 2.35
CA LEU A 5 -11.31 0.97 3.81
C LEU A 5 -11.55 -0.45 4.32
N THR A 6 -12.56 -1.15 3.79
CA THR A 6 -12.86 -2.53 4.18
C THR A 6 -11.69 -3.47 3.86
N LEU A 7 -11.09 -3.34 2.68
CA LEU A 7 -9.91 -4.14 2.28
C LEU A 7 -8.71 -3.86 3.19
N THR A 8 -8.41 -2.60 3.50
CA THR A 8 -7.30 -2.28 4.43
C THR A 8 -7.56 -2.78 5.84
N THR A 9 -8.82 -2.77 6.31
CA THR A 9 -9.20 -3.31 7.62
C THR A 9 -9.06 -4.83 7.66
N VAL A 10 -9.43 -5.54 6.60
CA VAL A 10 -9.22 -7.00 6.51
C VAL A 10 -7.73 -7.33 6.55
N VAL A 11 -6.90 -6.61 5.77
CA VAL A 11 -5.44 -6.81 5.77
C VAL A 11 -4.85 -6.52 7.16
N PHE A 12 -5.30 -5.46 7.83
CA PHE A 12 -4.92 -5.12 9.20
C PHE A 12 -5.27 -6.24 10.19
N LEU A 13 -6.52 -6.72 10.17
CA LEU A 13 -7.00 -7.77 11.08
C LEU A 13 -6.25 -9.09 10.84
N SER A 14 -6.07 -9.50 9.59
CA SER A 14 -5.33 -10.72 9.25
C SER A 14 -3.85 -10.63 9.63
N GLY A 15 -3.19 -9.49 9.38
CA GLY A 15 -1.79 -9.26 9.74
C GLY A 15 -1.58 -9.22 11.25
N SER A 16 -2.46 -8.54 11.97
CA SER A 16 -2.45 -8.47 13.44
C SER A 16 -2.70 -9.84 14.07
N TYR A 17 -3.65 -10.60 13.53
CA TYR A 17 -3.94 -11.96 14.02
C TYR A 17 -2.74 -12.89 13.87
N ARG A 18 -2.07 -12.90 12.70
CA ARG A 18 -0.86 -13.71 12.51
C ARG A 18 0.29 -13.26 13.40
N ALA A 19 0.52 -11.96 13.53
CA ALA A 19 1.57 -11.43 14.40
C ALA A 19 1.38 -11.85 15.86
N LEU A 20 0.15 -11.78 16.37
CA LEU A 20 -0.19 -12.14 17.74
C LEU A 20 -0.15 -13.66 17.99
N THR A 21 -0.54 -14.49 17.01
CA THR A 21 -0.59 -15.95 17.16
C THR A 21 0.75 -16.64 16.95
N GLU A 22 1.60 -16.15 16.06
CA GLU A 22 2.87 -16.82 15.72
C GLU A 22 4.05 -16.40 16.61
N GLN A 23 4.03 -15.21 17.22
CA GLN A 23 5.24 -14.65 17.83
C GLN A 23 5.12 -14.08 19.24
N GLY A 24 3.92 -14.03 19.84
CA GLY A 24 3.65 -13.56 21.21
C GLY A 24 4.79 -12.81 21.92
N GLY A 25 4.76 -11.47 21.92
CA GLY A 25 5.84 -10.67 22.50
C GLY A 25 5.87 -9.22 21.97
N PRO A 26 6.89 -8.41 22.33
CA PRO A 26 6.97 -7.00 21.95
C PRO A 26 7.10 -6.78 20.43
N ALA A 27 7.69 -7.73 19.69
CA ALA A 27 7.79 -7.68 18.23
C ALA A 27 6.42 -7.81 17.54
N ALA A 28 5.52 -8.64 18.09
CA ALA A 28 4.15 -8.78 17.60
C ALA A 28 3.35 -7.47 17.79
N VAL A 29 3.52 -6.80 18.94
CA VAL A 29 2.88 -5.50 19.21
C VAL A 29 3.37 -4.42 18.24
N ALA A 30 4.68 -4.39 17.95
CA ALA A 30 5.24 -3.47 16.96
C ALA A 30 4.68 -3.74 15.55
N LEU A 31 4.49 -5.01 15.17
CA LEU A 31 3.89 -5.38 13.89
C LEU A 31 2.41 -4.96 13.80
N VAL A 32 1.63 -5.19 14.86
CA VAL A 32 0.23 -4.75 14.97
C VAL A 32 0.15 -3.23 14.85
N ALA A 33 0.99 -2.49 15.57
CA ALA A 33 1.06 -1.04 15.48
C ALA A 33 1.43 -0.57 14.07
N ALA A 34 2.38 -1.23 13.40
CA ALA A 34 2.75 -0.93 12.02
C ALA A 34 1.59 -1.23 11.04
N THR A 35 0.86 -2.32 11.24
CA THR A 35 -0.31 -2.65 10.40
C THR A 35 -1.46 -1.67 10.58
N ALA A 36 -1.62 -1.05 11.75
CA ALA A 36 -2.64 -0.04 12.03
C ALA A 36 -2.41 1.29 11.24
N LEU A 37 -1.19 1.51 10.75
CA LEU A 37 -0.88 2.67 9.91
C LEU A 37 -1.55 2.60 8.53
N LEU A 38 -1.88 1.40 8.04
CA LEU A 38 -2.54 1.20 6.74
C LEU A 38 -3.97 1.79 6.70
N PRO A 39 -4.89 1.45 7.61
CA PRO A 39 -6.22 2.06 7.64
C PRO A 39 -6.17 3.56 7.97
N LEU A 40 -5.20 4.01 8.78
CA LEU A 40 -4.98 5.44 9.03
C LEU A 40 -4.56 6.18 7.76
N ALA A 41 -3.59 5.64 7.02
CA ALA A 41 -3.16 6.18 5.73
C ALA A 41 -4.32 6.17 4.71
N ALA A 42 -5.09 5.08 4.65
CA ALA A 42 -6.28 5.00 3.81
C ALA A 42 -7.31 6.09 4.15
N TRP A 43 -7.53 6.35 5.44
CA TRP A 43 -8.44 7.40 5.88
C TRP A 43 -7.92 8.81 5.54
N LEU A 44 -6.64 9.08 5.77
CA LEU A 44 -6.01 10.38 5.44
C LEU A 44 -6.00 10.66 3.93
N LEU A 45 -5.79 9.61 3.13
CA LEU A 45 -5.66 9.71 1.68
C LEU A 45 -7.00 9.55 0.95
N ARG A 46 -8.12 9.41 1.67
CA ARG A 46 -9.45 9.24 1.08
C ARG A 46 -9.87 10.40 0.16
N GLY A 47 -9.29 11.59 0.33
CA GLY A 47 -9.57 12.75 -0.51
C GLY A 47 -8.79 12.78 -1.83
N LEU A 48 -7.82 11.87 -2.03
CA LEU A 48 -7.07 11.79 -3.26
C LEU A 48 -7.87 11.13 -4.38
N SER A 49 -7.52 11.44 -5.63
CA SER A 49 -8.00 10.71 -6.78
C SER A 49 -7.68 9.21 -6.68
N ARG A 50 -8.45 8.40 -7.41
CA ARG A 50 -8.52 6.94 -7.25
C ARG A 50 -7.16 6.26 -7.37
N TRP A 51 -6.29 6.74 -8.27
CA TRP A 51 -4.99 6.16 -8.58
C TRP A 51 -3.87 6.49 -7.59
N PRO A 52 -3.66 7.76 -7.17
CA PRO A 52 -2.73 8.06 -6.09
C PRO A 52 -3.09 7.33 -4.80
N TYR A 53 -4.40 7.16 -4.53
CA TYR A 53 -4.89 6.38 -3.41
C TYR A 53 -4.45 4.90 -3.51
N ILE A 54 -4.65 4.26 -4.67
CA ILE A 54 -4.21 2.86 -4.90
C ILE A 54 -2.68 2.75 -4.78
N CYS A 55 -1.91 3.70 -5.34
CA CYS A 55 -0.45 3.71 -5.24
C CYS A 55 0.02 3.75 -3.79
N ALA A 56 -0.54 4.65 -2.99
CA ALA A 56 -0.16 4.80 -1.60
C ALA A 56 -0.52 3.57 -0.76
N LEU A 57 -1.70 2.98 -0.99
CA LEU A 57 -2.08 1.72 -0.34
C LEU A 57 -1.14 0.57 -0.72
N TYR A 58 -0.79 0.46 -1.99
CA TYR A 58 0.11 -0.58 -2.46
C TYR A 58 1.54 -0.40 -1.92
N ALA A 59 2.05 0.83 -1.91
CA ALA A 59 3.33 1.15 -1.28
C ALA A 59 3.35 0.80 0.21
N GLY A 60 2.27 1.12 0.93
CA GLY A 60 2.09 0.72 2.33
C GLY A 60 2.11 -0.80 2.52
N TYR A 61 1.45 -1.54 1.64
CA TYR A 61 1.50 -3.01 1.65
C TYR A 61 2.92 -3.55 1.39
N VAL A 62 3.66 -3.00 0.43
CA VAL A 62 5.04 -3.44 0.16
C VAL A 62 5.95 -3.17 1.37
N ALA A 63 5.83 -2.00 1.98
CA ALA A 63 6.58 -1.67 3.20
C ALA A 63 6.22 -2.62 4.36
N LEU A 64 4.94 -2.92 4.54
CA LEU A 64 4.47 -3.83 5.59
C LEU A 64 4.95 -5.26 5.36
N ALA A 65 4.89 -5.74 4.12
CA ALA A 65 5.39 -7.06 3.74
C ALA A 65 6.91 -7.15 3.95
N GLY A 66 7.64 -6.07 3.65
CA GLY A 66 9.07 -5.96 3.95
C GLY A 66 9.34 -6.03 5.46
N LEU A 67 8.65 -5.20 6.24
CA LEU A 67 8.80 -5.19 7.70
C LEU A 67 8.45 -6.56 8.31
N HIS A 68 7.38 -7.20 7.83
CA HIS A 68 6.99 -8.54 8.25
C HIS A 68 8.08 -9.58 7.95
N THR A 69 8.69 -9.57 6.76
CA THR A 69 9.80 -10.50 6.45
C THR A 69 11.02 -10.21 7.31
N LEU A 70 11.41 -8.94 7.51
CA LEU A 70 12.58 -8.59 8.33
C LEU A 70 12.41 -8.96 9.80
N VAL A 71 11.20 -8.74 10.35
CA VAL A 71 10.92 -8.99 11.77
C VAL A 71 10.64 -10.46 12.04
N LEU A 72 9.84 -11.12 11.20
CA LEU A 72 9.39 -12.48 11.48
C LEU A 72 10.29 -13.55 10.86
N ARG A 73 10.98 -13.27 9.76
CA ARG A 73 11.79 -14.23 9.00
C ARG A 73 13.05 -13.58 8.41
N PRO A 74 14.00 -13.12 9.26
CA PRO A 74 15.15 -12.33 8.82
C PRO A 74 16.07 -13.02 7.79
N GLY A 75 15.95 -14.34 7.60
CA GLY A 75 16.69 -15.11 6.58
C GLY A 75 15.94 -15.37 5.27
N GLU A 76 14.65 -15.06 5.17
CA GLU A 76 13.83 -15.33 3.97
C GLU A 76 13.69 -14.10 3.05
N TRP A 77 14.56 -13.11 3.21
CA TRP A 77 14.56 -11.93 2.37
C TRP A 77 14.99 -12.26 0.93
N SER A 78 14.00 -12.46 0.05
CA SER A 78 14.24 -12.69 -1.37
C SER A 78 14.13 -11.39 -2.17
N TRP A 79 15.23 -11.02 -2.82
CA TRP A 79 15.25 -9.93 -3.81
C TRP A 79 14.28 -10.18 -4.96
N SER A 80 14.00 -11.43 -5.35
CA SER A 80 13.05 -11.72 -6.42
C SER A 80 11.60 -11.45 -5.99
N ALA A 81 11.26 -11.72 -4.72
CA ALA A 81 9.95 -11.42 -4.17
C ALA A 81 9.73 -9.91 -3.98
N LEU A 82 10.80 -9.17 -3.69
CA LEU A 82 10.76 -7.72 -3.55
C LEU A 82 10.71 -7.02 -4.92
N SER A 83 11.49 -7.48 -5.90
CA SER A 83 11.58 -6.85 -7.22
C SER A 83 10.24 -6.87 -7.94
N TRP A 84 9.49 -7.97 -7.89
CA TRP A 84 8.16 -8.04 -8.49
C TRP A 84 7.17 -7.03 -7.87
N LYS A 85 7.20 -6.89 -6.54
CA LYS A 85 6.39 -5.90 -5.82
C LYS A 85 6.78 -4.47 -6.19
N LEU A 86 8.07 -4.18 -6.33
CA LEU A 86 8.56 -2.88 -6.75
C LEU A 86 8.21 -2.58 -8.22
N THR A 87 8.26 -3.56 -9.10
CA THR A 87 7.84 -3.43 -10.50
C THR A 87 6.35 -3.09 -10.61
N LEU A 88 5.50 -3.79 -9.86
CA LEU A 88 4.07 -3.48 -9.77
C LEU A 88 3.80 -2.07 -9.22
N LEU A 89 4.54 -1.65 -8.19
CA LEU A 89 4.46 -0.29 -7.66
C LEU A 89 4.86 0.74 -8.73
N GLY A 90 5.95 0.49 -9.45
CA GLY A 90 6.39 1.32 -10.57
C GLY A 90 5.33 1.44 -11.67
N ALA A 91 4.69 0.33 -12.03
CA ALA A 91 3.59 0.30 -13.00
C ALA A 91 2.38 1.12 -12.54
N LEU A 92 2.02 1.05 -11.25
CA LEU A 92 0.92 1.85 -10.67
C LEU A 92 1.25 3.35 -10.66
N VAL A 93 2.48 3.72 -10.30
CA VAL A 93 2.94 5.12 -10.33
C VAL A 93 2.95 5.64 -11.77
N LEU A 94 3.45 4.84 -12.72
CA LEU A 94 3.47 5.19 -14.13
C LEU A 94 2.04 5.37 -14.67
N GLY A 95 1.11 4.46 -14.35
CA GLY A 95 -0.30 4.59 -14.71
C GLY A 95 -0.92 5.87 -14.17
N THR A 96 -0.63 6.22 -12.92
CA THR A 96 -1.08 7.47 -12.30
C THR A 96 -0.51 8.71 -13.01
N ALA A 97 0.75 8.67 -13.42
CA ALA A 97 1.38 9.76 -14.16
C ALA A 97 0.79 9.92 -15.57
N MET A 98 0.50 8.81 -16.26
CA MET A 98 -0.12 8.81 -17.59
C MET A 98 -1.55 9.36 -17.56
N GLU A 99 -2.35 9.00 -16.57
CA GLU A 99 -3.72 9.52 -16.42
C GLU A 99 -3.70 11.04 -16.22
N ARG A 100 -2.86 11.56 -15.32
CA ARG A 100 -2.68 13.01 -15.14
C ARG A 100 -2.20 13.73 -16.41
N ALA A 101 -1.30 13.09 -17.16
CA ALA A 101 -0.82 13.62 -18.43
C ALA A 101 -1.90 13.58 -19.53
N SER A 102 -2.88 12.69 -19.43
CA SER A 102 -4.04 12.63 -20.32
C SER A 102 -5.06 13.72 -19.98
N GLU A 103 -5.43 13.85 -18.71
CA GLU A 103 -6.38 14.87 -18.24
C GLU A 103 -5.90 16.30 -18.57
N GLY A 104 -4.61 16.57 -18.37
CA GLY A 104 -4.00 17.86 -18.71
C GLY A 104 -3.97 18.16 -20.22
N ARG A 105 -4.05 17.12 -21.08
CA ARG A 105 -4.08 17.27 -22.54
C ARG A 105 -5.50 17.57 -23.02
N SER A 106 -6.48 16.82 -22.54
CA SER A 106 -7.90 17.07 -22.84
C SER A 106 -8.36 18.45 -22.35
N ALA A 107 -7.86 18.91 -21.20
CA ALA A 107 -8.14 20.25 -20.70
C ALA A 107 -7.60 21.37 -21.61
N ARG A 108 -6.50 21.14 -22.36
CA ARG A 108 -5.94 22.09 -23.32
C ARG A 108 -6.70 22.09 -24.64
N GLU A 109 -7.04 20.91 -25.18
CA GLU A 109 -7.88 20.80 -26.39
C GLU A 109 -9.26 21.43 -26.21
N SER A 110 -9.80 21.42 -24.98
CA SER A 110 -11.08 22.07 -24.67
C SER A 110 -10.99 23.61 -24.63
N GLN A 111 -9.79 24.18 -24.69
CA GLN A 111 -9.52 25.62 -24.61
C GLN A 111 -9.05 26.23 -25.94
N GLU A 112 -8.73 25.42 -26.95
CA GLU A 112 -8.49 25.92 -28.32
C GLU A 112 -9.83 25.93 -29.09
N PRO A 113 -10.35 27.12 -29.49
CA PRO A 113 -11.59 27.27 -30.24
C PRO A 113 -11.47 26.91 -31.73
#